data_AF-W2KMB0-F1
#
_entry.id   AF-W2KMB0-F1
#
_cell.length_a   1.000
_cell.length_b   1.000
_cell.length_c   1.000
_cell.angle_alpha   90.00
_cell.angle_beta   90.00
_cell.angle_gamma   90.00
#
_symmetry.space_group_name_H-M   'P 1'
#
loop_
_entity.id
_entity.type
_entity.pdbx_description
1 polymer ?
#
loop_
_entity_poly.entity_id
_entity_poly.type
_entity_poly.pdbx_seq_one_letter_code
_entity_poly.pdbx_strand_id
1 'polypeptide(L)'
;FNPYPAVDEDGNTSGGLKPTGSQSSGCTGSSLGSQIYGRAVEYEGVYGFMYSWYMPKDETLPGLGHRHDWEACVVWIDSLDDPTIVALSASYHNYAYYAYGMQHMLATLKFDFITSK
;
A
#
# COMPACT_ATOMS: atom_id res chain seq x y z
N PHE A 1 0.28 11.18 -3.92
CA PHE A 1 1.34 10.20 -4.23
C PHE A 1 0.77 9.15 -5.17
N ASN A 2 1.53 8.72 -6.18
CA ASN A 2 1.07 7.70 -7.13
C ASN A 2 1.92 6.44 -6.96
N PRO A 3 1.32 5.24 -6.95
CA PRO A 3 2.06 4.00 -6.99
C PRO A 3 2.79 3.80 -8.32
N TYR A 4 3.93 3.10 -8.27
CA TYR A 4 4.77 2.76 -9.42
C TYR A 4 5.04 1.26 -9.49
N PRO A 5 5.32 0.72 -10.68
CA PRO A 5 5.95 -0.60 -10.79
C PRO A 5 7.31 -0.60 -10.08
N ALA A 6 7.51 -1.60 -9.24
CA ALA A 6 8.71 -1.80 -8.43
C ALA A 6 9.61 -2.88 -9.01
N VAL A 7 9.03 -3.80 -9.78
CA VAL A 7 9.69 -4.92 -10.45
C VAL A 7 9.05 -5.15 -11.82
N ASP A 8 9.83 -5.63 -12.79
CA ASP A 8 9.34 -6.06 -14.10
C ASP A 8 9.36 -7.60 -14.26
N GLU A 9 8.98 -8.10 -15.44
CA GLU A 9 8.89 -9.54 -15.72
C GLU A 9 10.26 -10.25 -15.73
N ASP A 10 11.34 -9.52 -16.00
CA ASP A 10 12.72 -10.03 -16.00
C ASP A 10 13.34 -9.99 -14.59
N GLY A 11 12.63 -9.44 -13.60
CA GLY A 11 13.09 -9.31 -12.22
C GLY A 11 13.97 -8.09 -11.96
N ASN A 12 14.06 -7.13 -12.90
CA ASN A 12 14.70 -5.85 -12.62
C ASN A 12 13.87 -5.06 -11.63
N THR A 13 14.52 -4.31 -10.74
CA THR A 13 13.84 -3.52 -9.70
C THR A 13 14.01 -2.02 -9.93
N SER A 14 13.01 -1.26 -9.47
CA SER A 14 13.03 0.20 -9.53
C SER A 14 14.19 0.75 -8.70
N GLY A 15 15.04 1.58 -9.31
CA GLY A 15 16.08 2.33 -8.59
C GLY A 15 15.55 3.42 -7.64
N GLY A 16 14.24 3.67 -7.63
CA GLY A 16 13.60 4.71 -6.81
C GLY A 16 14.05 6.13 -7.16
N LEU A 17 13.66 7.09 -6.32
CA LEU A 17 14.05 8.48 -6.42
C LEU A 17 14.78 8.93 -5.15
N LYS A 18 15.76 9.82 -5.31
CA LYS A 18 16.34 10.51 -4.16
C LYS A 18 15.28 11.44 -3.57
N PRO A 19 15.13 11.53 -2.24
CA PRO A 19 14.20 12.47 -1.60
C PRO A 19 14.77 13.89 -1.71
N THR A 20 14.53 14.51 -2.86
CA THR A 20 14.90 15.88 -3.19
C THR A 20 13.79 16.53 -3.98
N GLY A 21 13.67 17.85 -3.88
CA GLY A 21 12.62 18.62 -4.53
C GLY A 21 11.35 18.65 -3.67
N SER A 22 10.19 18.76 -4.30
CA SER A 22 8.92 18.58 -3.59
C SER A 22 8.61 17.10 -3.39
N GLN A 23 7.69 16.82 -2.48
CA GLN A 23 7.23 15.46 -2.13
C GLN A 23 6.83 14.61 -3.35
N SER A 24 6.23 15.23 -4.37
CA SER A 24 5.82 14.57 -5.62
C SER A 24 6.79 14.77 -6.79
N SER A 25 7.88 15.52 -6.62
CA SER A 25 8.83 15.83 -7.69
C SER A 25 9.45 14.55 -8.25
N GLY A 26 9.28 14.33 -9.55
CA GLY A 26 9.73 13.12 -10.25
C GLY A 26 8.83 11.89 -10.07
N CYS A 27 7.79 11.94 -9.22
CA CYS A 27 6.88 10.82 -8.95
C CYS A 27 5.38 11.19 -9.09
N THR A 28 5.02 12.01 -10.09
CA THR A 28 3.63 12.46 -10.34
C THR A 28 2.75 11.43 -11.06
N GLY A 29 3.27 10.25 -11.39
CA GLY A 29 2.61 9.20 -12.17
C GLY A 29 3.60 8.53 -13.14
N SER A 30 3.53 7.21 -13.25
CA SER A 30 4.35 6.43 -14.18
C SER A 30 3.75 6.50 -15.59
N SER A 31 4.60 6.59 -16.62
CA SER A 31 4.17 6.43 -18.02
C SER A 31 3.67 5.02 -18.33
N LEU A 32 4.03 4.04 -17.51
CA LEU A 32 3.56 2.65 -17.61
C LEU A 32 2.22 2.40 -16.89
N GLY A 33 1.68 3.42 -16.22
CA GLY A 33 0.53 3.28 -15.33
C GLY A 33 0.90 2.92 -13.89
N SER A 34 -0.13 2.91 -13.03
CA SER A 34 0.00 2.56 -11.61
C SER A 34 0.11 1.05 -11.41
N GLN A 35 0.57 0.62 -10.23
CA GLN A 35 0.67 -0.80 -9.87
C GLN A 35 0.24 -1.05 -8.43
N ILE A 36 -0.39 -2.20 -8.20
CA ILE A 36 -0.73 -2.77 -6.89
C ILE A 36 -0.25 -4.23 -6.85
N TYR A 37 0.21 -4.69 -5.69
CA TYR A 37 0.64 -6.06 -5.45
C TYR A 37 -0.33 -6.74 -4.50
N GLY A 38 -0.71 -7.98 -4.78
CA GLY A 38 -1.61 -8.76 -3.95
C GLY A 38 -0.94 -10.03 -3.43
N ARG A 39 -1.18 -10.38 -2.16
CA ARG A 39 -0.82 -11.69 -1.60
C ARG A 39 -1.88 -12.13 -0.61
N ALA A 40 -2.31 -13.39 -0.69
CA ALA A 40 -3.29 -13.97 0.21
C ALA A 40 -2.65 -15.02 1.13
N VAL A 41 -3.18 -15.14 2.35
CA VAL A 41 -2.79 -16.16 3.32
C VAL A 41 -3.98 -16.52 4.21
N GLU A 42 -4.06 -17.77 4.65
CA GLU A 42 -4.90 -18.15 5.79
C GLU A 42 -4.06 -18.03 7.07
N TYR A 43 -4.59 -17.33 8.07
CA TYR A 43 -3.92 -17.12 9.35
C TYR A 43 -4.94 -17.25 10.48
N GLU A 44 -4.69 -18.20 11.40
CA GLU A 44 -5.54 -18.42 12.59
C GLU A 44 -7.05 -18.58 12.28
N GLY A 45 -7.38 -19.21 11.16
CA GLY A 45 -8.77 -19.50 10.77
C GLY A 45 -9.52 -18.33 10.12
N VAL A 46 -8.83 -17.24 9.76
CA VAL A 46 -9.33 -16.17 8.89
C VAL A 46 -8.43 -16.03 7.66
N TYR A 47 -8.94 -15.41 6.60
CA TYR A 47 -8.20 -15.20 5.35
C TYR A 47 -7.79 -13.73 5.23
N GLY A 48 -6.48 -13.49 5.11
CA GLY A 48 -5.89 -12.17 4.91
C GLY A 48 -5.52 -11.94 3.45
N PHE A 49 -6.04 -10.87 2.86
CA PHE A 49 -5.67 -10.39 1.53
C PHE A 49 -4.89 -9.09 1.66
N MET A 50 -3.56 -9.20 1.54
CA MET A 50 -2.67 -8.05 1.56
C MET A 50 -2.62 -7.40 0.19
N TYR A 51 -2.82 -6.09 0.17
CA TYR A 51 -2.57 -5.22 -0.97
C TYR A 51 -1.43 -4.28 -0.64
N SER A 52 -0.47 -4.12 -1.53
CA SER A 52 0.69 -3.27 -1.31
C SER A 52 1.00 -2.39 -2.51
N TRP A 53 1.55 -1.21 -2.22
CA TRP A 53 1.91 -0.19 -3.20
C TRP A 53 3.35 0.25 -2.97
N TYR A 54 4.05 0.48 -4.07
CA TYR A 54 5.40 1.03 -4.06
C TYR A 54 5.40 2.47 -4.54
N MET A 55 6.07 3.34 -3.82
CA MET A 55 6.36 4.71 -4.23
C MET A 55 7.89 4.87 -4.37
N PRO A 56 8.38 5.59 -5.39
CA PRO A 56 9.82 5.72 -5.61
C PRO A 56 10.59 6.42 -4.48
N LYS A 57 9.89 7.20 -3.65
CA LYS A 57 10.39 7.89 -2.47
C LYS A 57 9.24 8.20 -1.51
N ASP A 58 9.56 8.31 -0.24
CA ASP A 58 8.77 9.03 0.76
C ASP A 58 9.55 10.28 1.18
N GLU A 59 8.85 11.40 1.25
CA GLU A 59 9.43 12.69 1.58
C GLU A 59 8.39 13.53 2.32
N THR A 60 8.66 13.79 3.61
CA THR A 60 7.79 14.62 4.45
C THR A 60 8.01 16.10 4.16
N LEU A 61 9.26 16.49 3.92
CA LEU A 61 9.67 17.84 3.54
C LEU A 61 10.82 17.79 2.53
N PRO A 62 11.06 18.85 1.73
CA PRO A 62 12.16 18.89 0.78
C PRO A 62 13.51 18.48 1.38
N GLY A 63 14.08 17.37 0.91
CA GLY A 63 15.35 16.80 1.38
C GLY A 63 15.25 15.89 2.62
N LEU A 64 14.07 15.73 3.22
CA LEU A 64 13.82 14.95 4.44
C LEU A 64 12.87 13.79 4.15
N GLY A 65 13.43 12.59 4.07
CA GLY A 65 12.71 11.37 3.74
C GLY A 65 13.65 10.24 3.33
N HIS A 66 13.14 9.27 2.59
CA HIS A 66 13.92 8.14 2.08
C HIS A 66 13.57 7.78 0.63
N ARG A 67 14.56 7.19 -0.03
CA ARG A 67 14.36 6.52 -1.32
C ARG A 67 13.61 5.22 -1.06
N HIS A 68 12.65 4.92 -1.93
CA HIS A 68 11.72 3.80 -1.82
C HIS A 68 10.74 3.96 -0.68
N ASP A 69 9.50 3.58 -0.94
CA ASP A 69 8.47 3.48 0.06
C ASP A 69 7.52 2.35 -0.33
N TRP A 70 7.09 1.60 0.68
CA TRP A 70 6.25 0.43 0.54
C TRP A 70 5.18 0.49 1.62
N GLU A 71 3.95 0.65 1.18
CA GLU A 71 2.80 0.66 2.06
C GLU A 71 1.89 -0.53 1.76
N ALA A 72 1.11 -0.96 2.74
CA ALA A 72 0.22 -2.09 2.60
C ALA A 72 -1.06 -1.95 3.42
N CYS A 73 -2.12 -2.59 2.96
CA CYS A 73 -3.28 -2.89 3.78
C CYS A 73 -3.61 -4.39 3.72
N VAL A 74 -4.32 -4.89 4.71
CA VAL A 74 -4.83 -6.26 4.74
C VAL A 74 -6.33 -6.22 4.97
N VAL A 75 -7.06 -6.90 4.10
CA VAL A 75 -8.49 -7.18 4.28
C VAL A 75 -8.61 -8.57 4.87
N TRP A 76 -9.21 -8.67 6.06
CA TRP A 76 -9.43 -9.95 6.73
C TRP A 76 -10.88 -10.37 6.55
N ILE A 77 -11.10 -11.60 6.08
CA ILE A 77 -12.43 -12.20 5.93
C ILE A 77 -12.53 -13.53 6.69
N ASP A 78 -13.74 -13.89 7.11
CA ASP A 78 -14.02 -15.12 7.87
C ASP A 78 -14.20 -16.38 7.01
N SER A 79 -14.63 -16.24 5.76
CA SER A 79 -14.88 -17.35 4.83
C SER A 79 -14.54 -16.98 3.39
N LEU A 80 -14.24 -17.97 2.54
CA LEU A 80 -14.07 -17.78 1.10
C LEU A 80 -15.37 -17.95 0.31
N ASP A 81 -16.33 -18.72 0.83
CA ASP A 81 -17.58 -19.03 0.13
C ASP A 81 -18.65 -17.94 0.33
N ASP A 82 -18.74 -17.39 1.55
CA ASP A 82 -19.64 -16.30 1.94
C ASP A 82 -18.88 -15.28 2.81
N PRO A 83 -18.05 -14.44 2.19
CA PRO A 83 -17.04 -13.65 2.89
C PRO A 83 -17.64 -12.45 3.64
N THR A 84 -17.39 -12.36 4.95
CA THR A 84 -17.59 -11.14 5.74
C THR A 84 -16.25 -10.51 6.09
N ILE A 85 -16.09 -9.21 5.85
CA ILE A 85 -14.91 -8.46 6.32
C ILE A 85 -14.97 -8.35 7.84
N VAL A 86 -14.02 -9.00 8.52
CA VAL A 86 -13.96 -9.03 9.99
C VAL A 86 -13.00 -7.98 10.56
N ALA A 87 -11.98 -7.60 9.80
CA ALA A 87 -11.03 -6.58 10.18
C ALA A 87 -10.33 -5.98 8.96
N LEU A 88 -9.82 -4.76 9.11
CA LEU A 88 -8.83 -4.18 8.20
C LEU A 88 -7.57 -3.83 8.96
N SER A 89 -6.42 -4.04 8.31
CA SER A 89 -5.13 -3.55 8.77
C SER A 89 -4.57 -2.55 7.75
N ALA A 90 -3.97 -1.45 8.20
CA ALA A 90 -3.21 -0.55 7.34
C ALA A 90 -1.82 -0.31 7.95
N SER A 91 -0.80 -0.27 7.10
CA SER A 91 0.54 0.12 7.51
C SER A 91 0.57 1.58 7.98
N TYR A 92 1.38 1.81 8.99
CA TYR A 92 1.74 3.14 9.46
C TYR A 92 3.16 3.07 10.01
N HIS A 93 4.14 3.26 9.13
CA HIS A 93 5.55 3.11 9.45
C HIS A 93 5.81 1.74 10.13
N ASN A 94 6.29 1.73 11.38
CA ASN A 94 6.60 0.53 12.14
C ASN A 94 5.39 -0.12 12.82
N TYR A 95 4.17 0.37 12.56
CA TYR A 95 2.94 -0.08 13.22
C TYR A 95 1.88 -0.52 12.21
N ALA A 96 0.95 -1.34 12.68
CA ALA A 96 -0.27 -1.67 11.96
C ALA A 96 -1.46 -1.08 12.72
N TYR A 97 -2.33 -0.35 12.02
CA TYR A 97 -3.62 0.07 12.55
C TYR A 97 -4.68 -0.96 12.22
N TYR A 98 -5.46 -1.38 13.22
CA TYR A 98 -6.56 -2.33 13.06
C TYR A 98 -7.90 -1.63 13.23
N ALA A 99 -8.77 -1.75 12.25
CA ALA A 99 -10.17 -1.36 12.37
C ALA A 99 -11.04 -2.62 12.42
N TYR A 100 -11.70 -2.84 13.56
CA TYR A 100 -12.71 -3.88 13.73
C TYR A 100 -14.12 -3.32 13.48
N GLY A 101 -14.99 -4.12 12.88
CA GLY A 101 -16.44 -3.87 12.93
C GLY A 101 -17.04 -3.07 11.77
N MET A 102 -16.53 -3.19 10.54
CA MET A 102 -17.21 -2.62 9.38
C MET A 102 -18.20 -3.60 8.77
N GLN A 103 -19.29 -3.81 9.51
CA GLN A 103 -20.47 -4.48 8.99
C GLN A 103 -21.08 -3.56 7.91
N HIS A 104 -21.14 -4.03 6.66
CA HIS A 104 -21.74 -3.34 5.49
C HIS A 104 -20.88 -2.33 4.70
N MET A 105 -19.62 -2.64 4.38
CA MET A 105 -18.96 -1.93 3.26
C MET A 105 -19.18 -2.60 1.91
N LEU A 106 -19.39 -1.75 0.89
CA LEU A 106 -19.40 -2.07 -0.53
C LEU A 106 -18.07 -2.77 -0.92
N ALA A 107 -18.06 -3.47 -2.06
CA ALA A 107 -16.91 -4.24 -2.60
C ALA A 107 -15.63 -3.43 -2.88
N THR A 108 -15.54 -2.16 -2.44
CA THR A 108 -14.37 -1.29 -2.60
C THR A 108 -14.14 -0.48 -1.33
N LEU A 109 -12.94 -0.64 -0.77
CA LEU A 109 -12.45 0.07 0.39
C LEU A 109 -11.67 1.32 -0.04
N LYS A 110 -11.72 2.39 0.76
CA LYS A 110 -10.91 3.60 0.53
C LYS A 110 -9.75 3.63 1.52
N PHE A 111 -8.54 3.72 0.99
CA PHE A 111 -7.32 3.96 1.76
C PHE A 111 -6.68 5.25 1.25
N ASP A 112 -6.30 6.13 2.18
CA ASP A 112 -5.66 7.40 1.86
C ASP A 112 -4.19 7.37 2.29
N PHE A 113 -3.28 7.58 1.34
CA PHE A 113 -1.85 7.78 1.64
C PHE A 113 -1.59 9.26 1.91
N ILE A 114 -1.33 9.59 3.17
CA ILE A 114 -1.09 10.96 3.64
C ILE A 114 0.26 10.99 4.36
N THR A 115 1.23 11.73 3.82
CA THR A 115 2.45 12.07 4.57
C THR A 115 2.09 13.07 5.66
N SER A 116 2.55 12.86 6.90
CA SER A 116 2.35 13.82 8.00
C SER A 116 2.85 15.21 7.59
N LYS A 117 2.06 16.25 7.90
CA LYS A 117 2.43 17.66 7.68
C LYS A 117 3.68 18.07 8.45
#